data_AF-A0A7C1XQR1-F1
#
_entry.id   AF-A0A7C1XQR1-F1
#
_cell.length_a   1.000
_cell.length_b   1.000
_cell.length_c   1.000
_cell.angle_alpha   90.00
_cell.angle_beta   90.00
_cell.angle_gamma   90.00
#
_symmetry.space_group_name_H-M   'P 1'
#
loop_
_entity.id
_entity.type
_entity.pdbx_description
1 polymer ?
#
loop_
_entity_poly.entity_id
_entity_poly.type
_entity_poly.pdbx_seq_one_letter_code
_entity_poly.pdbx_strand_id
1 'polypeptide(L)' 'MIKRLELLRHVAEQQGTLNTRQLAQSLGRDYKNVHTDVSALEEFGLIEKGEKGVLTVPYDEIVIHAGLTEAA' A
#
# COMPACT_ATOMS: atom_id res chain seq x y z
N MET A 1 -2.88 -14.34 2.56
CA MET A 1 -2.50 -13.05 3.20
C MET A 1 -3.17 -11.92 2.44
N ILE A 2 -3.67 -10.87 3.11
CA ILE A 2 -4.42 -9.79 2.46
C ILE A 2 -3.49 -9.02 1.51
N LYS A 3 -3.82 -9.04 0.21
CA LYS A 3 -2.98 -8.53 -0.89
C LYS A 3 -2.54 -7.07 -0.76
N ARG A 4 -3.31 -6.25 -0.05
CA ARG A 4 -3.05 -4.83 0.20
C ARG A 4 -2.07 -4.58 1.34
N LEU A 5 -2.12 -5.38 2.41
CA LEU A 5 -1.13 -5.29 3.49
C LEU A 5 0.26 -5.73 3.01
N GLU A 6 0.33 -6.75 2.15
CA GLU A 6 1.58 -7.16 1.51
C GLU A 6 2.19 -6.03 0.67
N LEU A 7 1.36 -5.36 -0.15
CA LEU A 7 1.77 -4.20 -0.94
C LEU A 7 2.28 -3.08 -0.04
N LEU A 8 1.52 -2.73 0.99
CA LEU A 8 1.90 -1.68 1.94
C LEU A 8 3.23 -1.99 2.63
N ARG A 9 3.43 -3.22 3.09
CA ARG A 9 4.70 -3.66 3.69
C ARG A 9 5.86 -3.54 2.71
N HIS A 10 5.65 -3.90 1.44
CA HIS A 10 6.68 -3.79 0.43
C HIS A 10 7.07 -2.33 0.14
N VAL A 11 6.10 -1.41 0.13
CA VAL A 11 6.38 0.03 0.02
C VAL A 11 7.15 0.52 1.24
N ALA A 12 6.79 0.08 2.46
CA ALA A 12 7.52 0.44 3.68
C ALA A 12 8.97 -0.09 3.70
N GLU A 13 9.24 -1.26 3.13
CA GLU A 13 10.61 -1.80 2.99
C GLU A 13 11.45 -1.06 1.93
N GLN A 14 10.78 -0.38 0.99
CA GLN A 14 11.38 0.30 -0.17
C GLN A 14 10.99 1.79 -0.19
N GLN A 15 10.90 2.40 1.00
CA GLN A 15 10.47 3.79 1.20
C GLN A 15 11.25 4.73 0.28
N GLY A 16 10.54 5.51 -0.53
CA GLY A 16 11.18 6.55 -1.33
C GLY A 16 11.94 6.05 -2.57
N THR A 17 11.87 4.76 -2.93
CA THR A 17 12.65 4.21 -4.06
C THR A 17 11.79 3.74 -5.23
N LEU A 18 10.51 3.42 -5.00
CA LEU A 18 9.63 2.84 -6.02
C LEU A 18 8.41 3.72 -6.29
N ASN A 19 8.06 3.88 -7.57
CA ASN A 19 6.72 4.31 -7.98
C ASN A 19 5.78 3.11 -8.22
N THR A 20 4.50 3.37 -8.48
CA THR A 20 3.48 2.33 -8.71
C THR A 20 3.86 1.31 -9.79
N ARG A 21 4.56 1.74 -10.84
CA ARG A 21 4.98 0.83 -11.93
C ARG A 21 6.10 -0.09 -11.45
N GLN A 22 7.12 0.45 -10.79
CA GLN A 22 8.23 -0.34 -10.25
C GLN A 22 7.74 -1.29 -9.16
N LEU A 23 6.78 -0.86 -8.34
CA LEU A 23 6.10 -1.69 -7.35
C LEU A 23 5.40 -2.89 -8.01
N ALA A 24 4.63 -2.66 -9.08
CA ALA A 24 3.97 -3.75 -9.80
C ALA A 24 4.95 -4.77 -10.37
N GLN A 25 6.08 -4.29 -10.91
CA GLN A 25 7.15 -5.14 -11.41
C GLN A 25 7.81 -5.95 -10.28
N SER A 26 8.12 -5.31 -9.15
CA SER A 26 8.73 -5.96 -7.98
C SER A 26 7.84 -7.07 -7.40
N LEU A 27 6.52 -6.82 -7.35
CA LEU A 27 5.53 -7.79 -6.87
C LEU A 27 5.13 -8.84 -7.91
N GLY A 28 5.60 -8.73 -9.17
CA GLY A 28 5.17 -9.61 -10.26
C GLY A 28 3.66 -9.57 -10.53
N ARG A 29 3.02 -8.41 -10.29
CA ARG A 29 1.56 -8.22 -10.38
C ARG A 29 1.16 -7.35 -11.56
N ASP A 30 -0.09 -7.51 -11.99
CA ASP A 30 -0.70 -6.63 -12.98
C ASP A 30 -0.75 -5.18 -12.48
N TYR A 31 -0.28 -4.25 -13.32
CA TYR A 31 -0.19 -2.83 -13.00
C TYR A 31 -1.54 -2.20 -12.64
N LYS A 32 -2.64 -2.57 -13.30
CA LYS A 32 -3.96 -1.97 -13.02
C LYS A 32 -4.40 -2.33 -11.61
N ASN A 33 -4.22 -3.58 -11.21
CA ASN A 33 -4.55 -4.04 -9.86
C ASN A 33 -3.70 -3.32 -8.80
N VAL A 34 -2.40 -3.18 -9.04
CA VAL A 34 -1.49 -2.47 -8.14
C VAL A 34 -1.83 -0.99 -8.07
N HIS A 35 -2.16 -0.36 -9.19
CA HIS A 35 -2.60 1.04 -9.22
C HIS A 35 -3.88 1.23 -8.41
N THR A 36 -4.89 0.36 -8.57
CA THR A 36 -6.12 0.41 -7.78
C THR A 36 -5.86 0.24 -6.28
N ASP A 37 -4.98 -0.69 -5.91
CA ASP A 37 -4.61 -0.89 -4.50
C ASP A 37 -3.84 0.31 -3.93
N VAL A 38 -2.89 0.88 -4.67
CA VAL A 38 -2.16 2.09 -4.27
C VAL A 38 -3.11 3.28 -4.12
N SER A 39 -4.03 3.49 -5.07
CA SER A 39 -5.04 4.56 -4.98
C SER A 39 -5.94 4.41 -3.75
N ALA A 40 -6.39 3.19 -3.45
CA ALA A 40 -7.19 2.96 -2.25
C ALA A 40 -6.40 3.24 -0.96
N LEU A 41 -5.14 2.81 -0.89
CA LEU A 41 -4.28 3.05 0.28
C LEU A 41 -3.92 4.53 0.45
N GLU A 42 -3.73 5.24 -0.66
CA GLU A 42 -3.53 6.69 -0.69
C GLU A 42 -4.77 7.45 -0.20
N GLU A 43 -5.97 7.03 -0.61
CA GLU A 43 -7.24 7.61 -0.13
C GLU A 43 -7.41 7.46 1.39
N PHE A 44 -6.95 6.34 1.96
CA PHE A 44 -6.93 6.14 3.41
C PHE A 44 -5.75 6.82 4.11
N GLY A 45 -4.87 7.52 3.39
CA GLY A 45 -3.67 8.17 3.93
C GLY A 45 -2.57 7.20 4.37
N LEU A 46 -2.67 5.92 4.01
CA LEU A 46 -1.70 4.88 4.39
C LEU A 46 -0.44 4.90 3.50
N ILE A 47 -0.55 5.48 2.31
CA ILE A 47 0.56 5.72 1.38
C ILE A 47 0.52 7.17 0.93
N GLU A 48 1.70 7.78 0.82
CA GLU A 48 1.87 9.10 0.22
C GLU A 48 2.67 8.99 -1.09
N LYS A 49 2.31 9.84 -2.06
CA LYS A 49 3.05 10.02 -3.30
C LYS A 49 3.90 11.29 -3.21
N GLY A 50 5.21 11.11 -3.15
CA GLY A 50 6.18 12.19 -3.24
C GLY A 50 6.44 12.66 -4.67
N GLU A 51 7.49 13.45 -4.83
CA GLU A 51 7.94 13.90 -6.14
C GLU A 51 8.19 12.72 -7.09
N LYS A 52 7.84 12.91 -8.37
CA LYS A 52 7.96 11.89 -9.43
C LYS A 52 7.13 10.62 -9.17
N GLY A 53 6.14 10.68 -8.26
CA GLY A 53 5.21 9.57 -7.99
C GLY A 53 5.83 8.44 -7.16
N VAL A 54 6.90 8.74 -6.43
CA VAL A 54 7.54 7.81 -5.51
C VAL A 54 6.63 7.55 -4.32
N LEU A 55 6.52 6.29 -3.91
CA LEU A 55 5.64 5.86 -2.84
C LEU A 55 6.38 5.84 -1.49
N THR A 56 5.70 6.31 -0.46
CA THR A 56 6.18 6.31 0.94
C THR A 56 5.05 5.91 1.87
N VAL A 57 5.40 5.37 3.04
CA VAL A 57 4.45 5.04 4.11
C VAL A 57 4.84 5.90 5.31
N PRO A 58 4.03 6.87 5.74
CA PRO A 58 4.42 7.82 6.78
C PRO A 58 4.33 7.25 8.21
N TYR A 59 4.21 5.93 8.36
CA TYR A 59 3.97 5.24 9.63
C TYR A 59 4.93 4.05 9.78
N ASP A 60 5.40 3.83 11.00
CA ASP A 60 6.23 2.68 11.35
C ASP A 60 5.40 1.44 11.72
N GLU A 61 4.15 1.64 12.16
CA GLU A 61 3.24 0.58 12.60
C GLU A 61 1.77 0.92 12.28
N ILE A 62 0.99 -0.10 11.93
CA ILE A 62 -0.47 0.00 11.77
C ILE A 62 -1.14 -1.02 12.68
N VAL A 63 -1.94 -0.53 13.63
CA VAL A 63 -2.80 -1.35 14.48
C VAL A 63 -4.24 -1.22 14.01
N ILE A 64 -4.83 -2.32 13.55
CA ILE A 64 -6.23 -2.36 13.12
C ILE A 64 -7.06 -3.08 14.17
N HIS A 65 -7.93 -2.34 14.84
CA HIS A 65 -9.00 -2.90 15.67
C HIS A 65 -10.33 -2.72 14.96
N ALA A 66 -10.90 -3.82 14.47
CA ALA A 66 -12.16 -3.82 13.75
C ALA A 66 -13.07 -4.93 14.26
N GLY A 67 -14.18 -4.56 14.90
CA GLY A 67 -15.31 -5.46 15.11
C GLY A 67 -16.05 -5.61 13.79
N LEU A 68 -16.03 -6.82 13.22
CA LEU A 68 -16.61 -7.07 11.89
C LEU A 68 -18.11 -7.36 11.94
N THR A 69 -18.62 -7.70 13.12
CA THR A 69 -20.03 -8.00 13.39
C THR A 69 -20.35 -7.63 14.84
N GLU A 70 -21.61 -7.35 15.15
CA GLU A 70 -22.12 -7.61 16.49
C GLU A 70 -22.30 -9.13 16.62
N ALA A 71 -21.71 -9.75 17.65
CA ALA A 71 -22.04 -11.12 17.99
C ALA A 71 -23.52 -11.14 18.44
N ALA A 72 -24.35 -11.89 17.71
CA ALA A 72 -25.73 -12.15 18.11
C ALA A 72 -25.81 -12.88 19.45
#